data_AF-A0A418ZW81-F1
#
_entry.id   AF-A0A418ZW81-F1
#
_cell.length_a   1.000
_cell.length_b   1.000
_cell.length_c   1.000
_cell.angle_alpha   90.00
_cell.angle_beta   90.00
_cell.angle_gamma   90.00
#
_symmetry.space_group_name_H-M   'P 1'
#
loop_
_entity.id
_entity.type
_entity.pdbx_description
1 polymer ?
#
loop_
_entity_poly.entity_id
_entity_poly.type
_entity_poly.pdbx_seq_one_letter_code
_entity_poly.pdbx_strand_id
1 'polypeptide(L)'
;MAVRARRRHMCRGLGMGVSVLALVVGALLPAAALAETVELGTIIIRGGPDEGKSGKLAKAASGGTKTETPLVEVPQSVSVVTETAIRESGVTTIGQALAYSPGLFASPAGGNDSARYDFQSLRGQGYNGALFLDGMRGSFGSGNLSLPQFDPFNLERIEVIRGPSSVLYGQGLPGGLINAVTKRPTGGTHRELAFTLGSENRRELRFDLGGSSRDGSFDFRLAGLARAADNRIGHVSEERFAIAPSLRWNIAEGTSLTFFGSYQHDPEGGYYGSLPPEGLLTSLADGRYIPCDFFAGEPDYDRFGPVFTSDTTLRHDAAEHTGSPPPSPWRGSSANRRSFGPARGCGGRG
;
A
#
# COMPACT_ATOMS: atom_id res chain seq x y z
N MET A 1 87.41 5.92 49.15
CA MET A 1 86.40 5.72 48.07
C MET A 1 85.72 7.04 47.82
N ALA A 2 86.35 7.92 47.04
CA ALA A 2 86.10 8.10 45.61
C ALA A 2 84.75 8.84 45.38
N VAL A 3 84.71 10.19 45.39
CA VAL A 3 85.05 11.13 44.26
C VAL A 3 83.91 11.09 43.22
N ARG A 4 83.23 12.16 42.73
CA ARG A 4 83.45 13.60 42.50
C ARG A 4 82.05 14.18 42.17
N ALA A 5 81.64 15.38 42.62
CA ALA A 5 81.78 16.68 41.92
C ALA A 5 80.96 16.79 40.59
N ARG A 6 80.34 17.91 40.16
CA ARG A 6 80.36 19.33 40.55
C ARG A 6 79.40 20.07 39.58
N ARG A 7 78.72 21.13 40.08
CA ARG A 7 78.57 22.50 39.47
C ARG A 7 77.74 22.65 38.15
N ARG A 8 77.05 23.76 37.82
CA ARG A 8 77.07 25.17 38.27
C ARG A 8 75.95 26.01 37.57
N HIS A 9 75.51 27.07 38.25
CA HIS A 9 75.14 28.43 37.76
C HIS A 9 73.87 28.64 36.91
N MET A 10 73.18 29.79 36.85
CA MET A 10 73.02 31.06 37.60
C MET A 10 72.08 31.96 36.76
N CYS A 11 71.56 33.06 37.33
CA CYS A 11 70.87 34.23 36.72
C CYS A 11 69.34 34.10 36.59
N ARG A 12 68.49 35.11 36.89
CA ARG A 12 68.59 36.46 37.49
C ARG A 12 67.16 37.07 37.50
N GLY A 13 66.82 37.83 38.55
CA GLY A 13 65.86 38.96 38.53
C GLY A 13 64.35 38.61 38.49
N LEU A 14 63.39 39.47 38.86
CA LEU A 14 63.33 40.80 39.46
C LEU A 14 61.82 41.14 39.59
N GLY A 15 61.38 41.91 40.60
CA GLY A 15 60.08 42.61 40.65
C GLY A 15 59.03 41.89 41.51
N MET A 16 58.60 42.35 42.69
CA MET A 16 58.24 43.69 43.20
C MET A 16 56.98 44.27 42.50
N GLY A 17 55.91 44.48 43.27
CA GLY A 17 54.70 45.21 42.85
C GLY A 17 53.42 44.64 43.49
N VAL A 18 53.02 45.05 44.70
CA VAL A 18 52.13 46.21 44.96
C VAL A 18 50.74 45.91 44.40
N SER A 19 49.74 45.49 45.18
CA SER A 19 49.03 46.16 46.28
C SER A 19 47.54 46.19 45.91
N VAL A 20 46.73 46.37 46.94
CA VAL A 20 45.47 47.14 46.96
C VAL A 20 44.22 46.29 47.20
N LEU A 21 43.58 46.65 48.33
CA LEU A 21 42.18 46.47 48.72
C LEU A 21 41.74 45.11 49.26
N ALA A 22 42.12 44.89 50.52
CA ALA A 22 41.20 44.31 51.49
C ALA A 22 40.21 45.38 51.97
N LEU A 23 39.00 44.93 52.28
CA LEU A 23 37.89 45.61 52.97
C LEU A 23 37.01 46.57 52.14
N VAL A 24 35.83 46.06 51.77
CA VAL A 24 34.47 46.56 52.09
C VAL A 24 33.53 46.06 50.99
N VAL A 25 32.88 44.90 51.18
CA VAL A 25 31.50 44.59 50.72
C VAL A 25 30.99 43.40 51.56
N GLY A 26 30.66 43.67 52.82
CA GLY A 26 29.84 42.78 53.64
C GLY A 26 28.43 43.33 53.72
N ALA A 27 27.64 43.18 52.65
CA ALA A 27 26.18 43.36 52.62
C ALA A 27 25.68 43.20 51.17
N LEU A 28 25.28 41.99 50.79
CA LEU A 28 24.31 41.65 49.73
C LEU A 28 24.45 40.15 49.45
N LEU A 29 23.76 39.32 50.24
CA LEU A 29 23.42 37.96 49.82
C LEU A 29 22.20 38.08 48.89
N PRO A 30 22.29 37.78 47.59
CA PRO A 30 21.09 37.48 46.84
C PRO A 30 20.60 36.12 47.31
N ALA A 31 19.35 36.07 47.78
CA ALA A 31 18.59 34.84 47.90
C ALA A 31 18.33 34.31 46.48
N ALA A 32 19.34 33.69 45.87
CA ALA A 32 19.15 32.83 44.74
C ALA A 32 18.55 31.53 45.28
N ALA A 33 17.22 31.51 45.36
CA ALA A 33 16.48 30.26 45.41
C ALA A 33 16.97 29.41 44.22
N LEU A 34 17.63 28.29 44.54
CA LEU A 34 17.94 27.26 43.57
C LEU A 34 16.59 26.69 43.12
N ALA A 35 16.02 27.27 42.06
CA ALA A 35 15.07 26.58 41.23
C ALA A 35 15.85 25.46 40.54
N GLU A 36 16.03 24.34 41.24
CA GLU A 36 16.49 23.11 40.66
C GLU A 36 15.41 22.67 39.67
N THR A 37 15.60 23.01 38.40
CA THR A 37 14.75 22.55 37.31
C THR A 37 14.87 21.03 37.27
N VAL A 38 13.84 20.35 37.76
CA VAL A 38 13.72 18.90 37.62
C VAL A 38 13.52 18.59 36.14
N GLU A 39 14.59 18.23 35.44
CA GLU A 39 14.47 17.59 34.13
C GLU A 39 13.79 16.24 34.34
N LEU A 40 12.54 16.15 33.90
CA LEU A 40 11.84 14.87 33.80
C LEU A 40 12.63 13.99 32.84
N GLY A 41 13.05 12.82 33.33
CA GLY A 41 13.70 11.82 32.48
C GLY A 41 12.82 11.50 31.28
N THR A 42 13.45 11.33 30.11
CA THR A 42 12.76 11.07 28.85
C THR A 42 11.77 9.92 29.01
N ILE A 43 10.48 10.23 28.92
CA ILE A 43 9.43 9.21 28.85
C ILE A 43 9.52 8.60 27.45
N ILE A 44 10.16 7.43 27.36
CA ILE A 44 10.17 6.66 26.11
C ILE A 44 8.79 6.03 25.95
N ILE A 45 7.89 6.74 25.29
CA ILE A 45 6.63 6.19 24.81
C ILE A 45 7.00 5.25 23.65
N ARG A 46 7.20 3.96 23.95
CA ARG A 46 7.25 2.92 22.94
C ARG A 46 5.82 2.61 22.54
N GLY A 47 5.31 3.33 21.53
CA GLY A 47 4.17 2.82 20.79
C GLY A 47 4.55 1.46 20.22
N GLY A 48 3.88 0.39 20.66
CA GLY A 48 3.96 -0.88 19.95
C GLY A 48 3.55 -0.65 18.49
N PRO A 49 4.08 -1.43 17.53
CA PRO A 49 3.61 -1.35 16.15
C PRO A 49 2.08 -1.40 16.15
N ASP A 50 1.43 -0.62 15.29
CA ASP A 50 -0.03 -0.63 15.08
C ASP A 50 -0.47 -2.10 14.89
N GLU A 51 -0.79 -2.80 15.98
CA GLU A 51 -1.09 -4.24 15.95
C GLU A 51 -2.37 -4.51 15.15
N GLY A 52 -3.16 -3.45 14.90
CA GLY A 52 -4.33 -3.48 14.04
C GLY A 52 -4.03 -3.46 12.53
N LYS A 53 -2.80 -3.14 12.09
CA LYS A 53 -2.45 -3.05 10.65
C LYS A 53 -1.49 -4.15 10.18
N SER A 54 -0.60 -4.62 11.05
CA SER A 54 0.46 -5.59 10.67
C SER A 54 0.22 -7.01 11.16
N GLY A 55 -0.84 -7.26 11.93
CA GLY A 55 -1.27 -8.59 12.33
C GLY A 55 -2.05 -9.32 11.22
N LYS A 56 -2.29 -10.62 11.38
CA LYS A 56 -3.19 -11.38 10.50
C LYS A 56 -4.66 -10.94 10.64
N LEU A 57 -5.00 -10.30 11.76
CA LEU A 57 -6.35 -9.81 12.06
C LEU A 57 -6.31 -8.29 12.18
N ALA A 58 -7.15 -7.62 11.40
CA ALA A 58 -7.37 -6.19 11.57
C ALA A 58 -8.26 -5.93 12.80
N LYS A 59 -8.00 -4.84 13.52
CA LYS A 59 -8.83 -4.38 14.66
C LYS A 59 -9.76 -3.23 14.28
N ALA A 60 -9.46 -2.51 13.21
CA ALA A 60 -10.22 -1.37 12.70
C ALA A 60 -10.31 -1.39 11.18
N ALA A 61 -11.29 -0.67 10.64
CA ALA A 61 -11.43 -0.42 9.21
C ALA A 61 -12.06 0.96 8.99
N SER A 62 -11.83 1.54 7.81
CA SER A 62 -12.49 2.79 7.41
C SER A 62 -13.62 2.61 6.40
N GLY A 63 -13.70 1.44 5.74
CA GLY A 63 -14.67 1.17 4.70
C GLY A 63 -16.14 1.22 5.13
N GLY A 64 -16.45 0.93 6.39
CA GLY A 64 -17.84 0.93 6.89
C GLY A 64 -18.39 2.31 7.26
N THR A 65 -17.51 3.26 7.60
CA THR A 65 -17.90 4.52 8.24
C THR A 65 -17.21 5.75 7.64
N LYS A 66 -16.26 5.57 6.72
CA LYS A 66 -15.31 6.59 6.21
C LYS A 66 -14.39 7.20 7.28
N THR A 67 -14.39 6.67 8.48
CA THR A 67 -13.51 7.01 9.60
C THR A 67 -12.82 5.74 10.08
N GLU A 68 -11.57 5.80 10.54
CA GLU A 68 -10.94 4.62 11.15
C GLU A 68 -11.71 4.24 12.43
N THR A 69 -12.44 3.12 12.36
CA THR A 69 -13.40 2.71 13.40
C THR A 69 -13.08 1.28 13.84
N PRO A 70 -13.02 0.99 15.15
CA PRO A 70 -12.89 -0.38 15.64
C PRO A 70 -13.97 -1.29 15.02
N LEU A 71 -13.58 -2.47 14.54
CA LEU A 71 -14.51 -3.37 13.83
C LEU A 71 -15.73 -3.76 14.68
N VAL A 72 -15.57 -3.80 16.00
CA VAL A 72 -16.66 -4.09 16.96
C VAL A 72 -17.70 -2.97 17.04
N GLU A 73 -17.34 -1.74 16.66
CA GLU A 73 -18.21 -0.57 16.68
C GLU A 73 -18.84 -0.28 15.31
N VAL A 74 -18.38 -0.94 14.24
CA VAL A 74 -18.95 -0.77 12.90
C VAL A 74 -20.31 -1.48 12.84
N PRO A 75 -21.42 -0.76 12.58
CA PRO A 75 -22.78 -1.34 12.56
C PRO A 75 -23.08 -2.05 11.22
N GLN A 76 -22.06 -2.63 10.60
CA GLN A 76 -22.14 -3.35 9.33
C GLN A 76 -21.20 -4.54 9.35
N SER A 77 -21.48 -5.53 8.51
CA SER A 77 -20.63 -6.71 8.39
C SER A 77 -19.42 -6.40 7.52
N VAL A 78 -18.25 -6.27 8.15
CA VAL A 78 -16.97 -5.97 7.50
C VAL A 78 -16.00 -7.13 7.69
N SER A 79 -15.30 -7.49 6.62
CA SER A 79 -14.13 -8.39 6.67
C SER A 79 -12.91 -7.64 6.16
N VAL A 80 -11.74 -7.89 6.75
CA VAL A 80 -10.50 -7.25 6.35
C VAL A 80 -9.44 -8.31 6.09
N VAL A 81 -8.83 -8.27 4.91
CA VAL A 81 -7.64 -9.05 4.58
C VAL A 81 -6.43 -8.12 4.69
N THR A 82 -5.52 -8.41 5.62
CA THR A 82 -4.37 -7.54 5.94
C THR A 82 -3.19 -7.76 4.99
N GLU A 83 -2.27 -6.80 4.92
CA GLU A 83 -1.01 -6.92 4.16
C GLU A 83 -0.27 -8.23 4.48
N THR A 84 -0.18 -8.59 5.76
CA THR A 84 0.47 -9.83 6.20
C THR A 84 -0.24 -11.06 5.65
N ALA A 85 -1.58 -11.10 5.65
CA ALA A 85 -2.34 -12.20 5.06
C ALA A 85 -2.18 -12.28 3.53
N ILE A 86 -2.19 -11.13 2.83
CA ILE A 86 -1.93 -11.05 1.39
C ILE A 86 -0.54 -11.59 1.06
N ARG A 87 0.48 -11.15 1.80
CA ARG A 87 1.87 -11.54 1.60
C ARG A 87 2.09 -13.04 1.84
N GLU A 88 1.60 -13.57 2.96
CA GLU A 88 1.79 -14.97 3.32
C GLU A 88 1.02 -15.94 2.41
N SER A 89 -0.11 -15.50 1.85
CA SER A 89 -0.90 -16.34 0.94
C SER A 89 -0.34 -16.42 -0.48
N GLY A 90 0.60 -15.53 -0.85
CA GLY A 90 1.24 -15.54 -2.17
C GLY A 90 0.30 -15.24 -3.34
N VAL A 91 -0.89 -14.70 -3.05
CA VAL A 91 -1.95 -14.39 -4.02
C VAL A 91 -1.52 -13.31 -5.01
N THR A 92 -2.03 -13.40 -6.23
CA THR A 92 -1.70 -12.49 -7.34
C THR A 92 -2.88 -11.64 -7.81
N THR A 93 -4.08 -11.91 -7.31
CA THR A 93 -5.31 -11.17 -7.62
C THR A 93 -6.13 -10.86 -6.37
N ILE A 94 -6.99 -9.84 -6.43
CA ILE A 94 -7.89 -9.50 -5.32
C ILE A 94 -8.88 -10.65 -5.09
N GLY A 95 -9.36 -11.28 -6.16
CA GLY A 95 -10.20 -12.48 -6.07
C GLY A 95 -9.57 -13.56 -5.19
N GLN A 96 -8.32 -13.94 -5.48
CA GLN A 96 -7.60 -14.94 -4.67
C GLN A 96 -7.41 -14.50 -3.22
N ALA A 97 -7.05 -13.23 -2.99
CA ALA A 97 -6.90 -12.67 -1.64
C ALA A 97 -8.19 -12.79 -0.81
N LEU A 98 -9.34 -12.75 -1.48
CA LEU A 98 -10.65 -12.80 -0.86
C LEU A 98 -11.28 -14.20 -0.81
N ALA A 99 -10.59 -15.25 -1.26
CA ALA A 99 -11.14 -16.61 -1.32
C ALA A 99 -11.66 -17.15 0.03
N TYR A 100 -11.07 -16.69 1.14
CA TYR A 100 -11.48 -17.05 2.50
C TYR A 100 -12.46 -16.06 3.15
N SER A 101 -12.89 -15.02 2.42
CA SER A 101 -13.85 -14.05 2.93
C SER A 101 -15.29 -14.55 2.79
N PRO A 102 -16.10 -14.53 3.85
CA PRO A 102 -17.46 -15.05 3.82
C PRO A 102 -18.41 -14.16 3.01
N GLY A 103 -19.41 -14.77 2.36
CA GLY A 103 -20.45 -14.06 1.62
C GLY A 103 -19.99 -13.47 0.30
N LEU A 104 -18.88 -13.97 -0.23
CA LEU A 104 -18.27 -13.58 -1.50
C LEU A 104 -18.10 -14.81 -2.39
N PHE A 105 -18.29 -14.64 -3.69
CA PHE A 105 -17.75 -15.54 -4.70
C PHE A 105 -16.61 -14.82 -5.43
N ALA A 106 -15.40 -15.32 -5.19
CA ALA A 106 -14.14 -14.63 -5.45
C ALA A 106 -13.74 -14.52 -6.93
N SER A 107 -14.13 -15.48 -7.77
CA SER A 107 -13.83 -15.48 -9.21
C SER A 107 -14.97 -16.14 -9.99
N PRO A 108 -16.07 -15.42 -10.26
CA PRO A 108 -17.23 -15.96 -10.96
C PRO A 108 -17.01 -16.20 -12.46
N ALA A 109 -15.94 -15.67 -13.05
CA ALA A 109 -15.76 -15.58 -14.50
C ALA A 109 -14.59 -16.41 -15.06
N GLY A 110 -14.12 -17.44 -14.35
CA GLY A 110 -13.05 -18.30 -14.87
C GLY A 110 -12.07 -18.86 -13.85
N GLY A 111 -12.30 -18.71 -12.54
CA GLY A 111 -11.45 -19.31 -11.53
C GLY A 111 -10.03 -18.71 -11.48
N ASN A 112 -9.03 -19.54 -11.20
CA ASN A 112 -7.63 -19.12 -11.00
C ASN A 112 -6.86 -18.87 -12.30
N ASP A 113 -7.36 -19.36 -13.44
CA ASP A 113 -6.68 -19.26 -14.73
C ASP A 113 -7.05 -17.97 -15.48
N SER A 114 -8.00 -17.18 -14.96
CA SER A 114 -8.35 -15.85 -15.48
C SER A 114 -7.91 -14.77 -14.50
N ALA A 115 -6.70 -14.23 -14.70
CA ALA A 115 -6.20 -13.10 -13.93
C ALA A 115 -6.56 -11.73 -14.54
N ARG A 116 -7.25 -11.71 -15.69
CA ARG A 116 -7.50 -10.50 -16.50
C ARG A 116 -8.33 -9.43 -15.78
N TYR A 117 -9.30 -9.86 -14.97
CA TYR A 117 -10.23 -8.97 -14.28
C TYR A 117 -10.49 -9.42 -12.86
N ASP A 118 -10.60 -8.44 -11.95
CA ASP A 118 -11.09 -8.66 -10.60
C ASP A 118 -12.62 -8.59 -10.58
N PHE A 119 -13.25 -9.72 -10.93
CA PHE A 119 -14.69 -9.91 -10.80
C PHE A 119 -15.01 -10.57 -9.48
N GLN A 120 -15.90 -9.96 -8.69
CA GLN A 120 -16.34 -10.53 -7.43
C GLN A 120 -17.83 -10.35 -7.23
N SER A 121 -18.48 -11.42 -6.78
CA SER A 121 -19.89 -11.36 -6.40
C SER A 121 -20.05 -11.33 -4.90
N LEU A 122 -20.75 -10.33 -4.37
CA LEU A 122 -21.06 -10.23 -2.95
C LEU A 122 -22.51 -10.65 -2.73
N ARG A 123 -22.74 -11.63 -1.87
CA ARG A 123 -24.08 -12.18 -1.55
C ARG A 123 -24.89 -12.56 -2.80
N GLY A 124 -24.22 -13.09 -3.82
CA GLY A 124 -24.81 -13.49 -5.10
C GLY A 124 -25.24 -12.31 -5.99
N GLN A 125 -24.80 -11.08 -5.68
CA GLN A 125 -25.14 -9.87 -6.42
C GLN A 125 -23.97 -9.32 -7.21
N GLY A 126 -24.17 -9.24 -8.53
CA GLY A 126 -23.25 -8.62 -9.49
C GLY A 126 -21.87 -9.28 -9.53
N TYR A 127 -21.06 -8.90 -10.50
CA TYR A 127 -19.62 -9.21 -10.55
C TYR A 127 -18.78 -7.98 -10.90
N ASN A 128 -19.44 -6.90 -11.36
CA ASN A 128 -18.82 -5.65 -11.81
C ASN A 128 -19.22 -4.48 -10.91
N GLY A 129 -18.26 -3.60 -10.64
CA GLY A 129 -18.51 -2.31 -9.99
C GLY A 129 -18.55 -2.35 -8.46
N ALA A 130 -18.18 -3.48 -7.84
CA ALA A 130 -17.99 -3.63 -6.40
C ALA A 130 -16.65 -3.06 -5.90
N LEU A 131 -15.64 -2.92 -6.77
CA LEU A 131 -14.28 -2.55 -6.39
C LEU A 131 -14.09 -1.03 -6.26
N PHE A 132 -13.55 -0.64 -5.11
CA PHE A 132 -13.12 0.70 -4.74
C PHE A 132 -11.63 0.69 -4.43
N LEU A 133 -10.94 1.79 -4.73
CA LEU A 133 -9.55 2.01 -4.34
C LEU A 133 -9.51 3.25 -3.44
N ASP A 134 -9.00 3.09 -2.22
CA ASP A 134 -8.93 4.15 -1.21
C ASP A 134 -10.28 4.89 -1.02
N GLY A 135 -11.38 4.16 -1.07
CA GLY A 135 -12.73 4.66 -0.92
C GLY A 135 -13.27 5.44 -2.11
N MET A 136 -12.52 5.54 -3.21
CA MET A 136 -12.97 6.04 -4.50
C MET A 136 -13.38 4.87 -5.39
N ARG A 137 -14.31 5.10 -6.31
CA ARG A 137 -14.75 4.07 -7.25
C ARG A 137 -13.57 3.66 -8.14
N GLY A 138 -13.16 2.40 -8.03
CA GLY A 138 -12.01 1.87 -8.78
C GLY A 138 -12.37 1.60 -10.22
N SER A 139 -13.60 1.13 -10.49
CA SER A 139 -14.06 0.80 -11.84
C SER A 139 -15.19 1.72 -12.31
N PHE A 140 -14.97 2.38 -13.45
CA PHE A 140 -15.96 3.18 -14.18
C PHE A 140 -16.26 2.52 -15.52
N GLY A 141 -17.48 2.01 -15.67
CA GLY A 141 -17.97 1.48 -16.95
C GLY A 141 -18.67 0.14 -16.77
N SER A 142 -19.99 0.17 -16.64
CA SER A 142 -20.79 -1.00 -16.99
C SER A 142 -20.91 -1.03 -18.51
N GLY A 143 -20.26 -2.01 -19.16
CA GLY A 143 -20.46 -2.28 -20.59
C GLY A 143 -19.23 -2.16 -21.51
N ASN A 144 -18.03 -1.95 -20.97
CA ASN A 144 -16.79 -2.09 -21.73
C ASN A 144 -15.77 -2.99 -21.01
N LEU A 145 -14.72 -3.39 -21.72
CA LEU A 145 -13.65 -4.26 -21.22
C LEU A 145 -12.50 -3.47 -20.55
N SER A 146 -12.67 -2.16 -20.34
CA SER A 146 -11.67 -1.26 -19.75
C SER A 146 -11.82 -1.17 -18.23
N LEU A 147 -11.66 -2.32 -17.57
CA LEU A 147 -11.77 -2.45 -16.13
C LEU A 147 -10.36 -2.50 -15.52
N PRO A 148 -10.04 -1.62 -14.56
CA PRO A 148 -8.74 -1.66 -13.92
C PRO A 148 -8.63 -2.86 -12.98
N GLN A 149 -7.40 -3.31 -12.81
CA GLN A 149 -7.01 -4.32 -11.86
C GLN A 149 -5.94 -3.72 -10.96
N PHE A 150 -5.93 -4.09 -9.68
CA PHE A 150 -4.88 -3.68 -8.75
C PHE A 150 -4.17 -4.90 -8.21
N ASP A 151 -2.85 -4.94 -8.35
CA ASP A 151 -2.08 -6.04 -7.78
C ASP A 151 -2.11 -6.00 -6.24
N PRO A 152 -2.47 -7.11 -5.56
CA PRO A 152 -2.53 -7.17 -4.10
C PRO A 152 -1.23 -6.77 -3.40
N PHE A 153 -0.07 -6.94 -4.04
CA PHE A 153 1.21 -6.56 -3.45
C PHE A 153 1.32 -5.05 -3.19
N ASN A 154 0.61 -4.20 -3.95
CA ASN A 154 0.62 -2.76 -3.76
C ASN A 154 -0.44 -2.28 -2.74
N LEU A 155 -1.18 -3.21 -2.12
CA LEU A 155 -2.24 -2.93 -1.16
C LEU A 155 -1.77 -3.18 0.28
N GLU A 156 -2.18 -2.29 1.18
CA GLU A 156 -2.03 -2.44 2.63
C GLU A 156 -3.09 -3.40 3.19
N ARG A 157 -4.29 -3.39 2.61
CA ARG A 157 -5.40 -4.25 3.01
C ARG A 157 -6.52 -4.21 1.99
N ILE A 158 -7.41 -5.18 2.09
CA ILE A 158 -8.67 -5.24 1.34
C ILE A 158 -9.81 -5.35 2.34
N GLU A 159 -10.75 -4.41 2.30
CA GLU A 159 -11.92 -4.36 3.17
C GLU A 159 -13.18 -4.76 2.39
N VAL A 160 -13.92 -5.77 2.86
CA VAL A 160 -15.17 -6.22 2.25
C VAL A 160 -16.33 -5.76 3.13
N ILE A 161 -17.11 -4.81 2.62
CA ILE A 161 -18.30 -4.27 3.30
C ILE A 161 -19.53 -4.92 2.68
N ARG A 162 -20.25 -5.69 3.49
CA ARG A 162 -21.37 -6.52 3.03
C ARG A 162 -22.71 -5.84 3.28
N GLY A 163 -23.49 -5.70 2.22
CA GLY A 163 -24.81 -5.05 2.23
C GLY A 163 -24.81 -3.61 1.72
N PRO A 164 -25.99 -2.99 1.61
CA PRO A 164 -26.14 -1.65 1.03
C PRO A 164 -25.26 -0.61 1.74
N SER A 165 -24.42 0.07 0.97
CA SER A 165 -23.45 1.07 1.48
C SER A 165 -23.53 2.40 0.70
N SER A 166 -24.65 2.64 0.03
CA SER A 166 -24.86 3.78 -0.87
C SER A 166 -24.87 5.12 -0.16
N VAL A 167 -25.22 5.15 1.13
CA VAL A 167 -25.19 6.38 1.96
C VAL A 167 -23.81 7.02 1.96
N LEU A 168 -22.75 6.21 2.03
CA LEU A 168 -21.37 6.70 2.05
C LEU A 168 -20.71 6.67 0.67
N TYR A 169 -21.05 5.69 -0.18
CA TYR A 169 -20.32 5.42 -1.44
C TYR A 169 -21.09 5.80 -2.72
N GLY A 170 -22.29 6.34 -2.60
CA GLY A 170 -23.13 6.73 -3.73
C GLY A 170 -23.72 5.52 -4.45
N GLN A 171 -23.71 5.54 -5.79
CA GLN A 171 -24.10 4.37 -6.57
C GLN A 171 -23.29 3.16 -6.12
N GLY A 172 -23.93 2.00 -5.91
CA GLY A 172 -23.28 0.80 -5.41
C GLY A 172 -24.19 -0.42 -5.55
N LEU A 173 -23.62 -1.62 -5.43
CA LEU A 173 -24.41 -2.85 -5.49
C LEU A 173 -25.10 -3.12 -4.15
N PRO A 174 -26.31 -3.71 -4.13
CA PRO A 174 -26.98 -4.12 -2.89
C PRO A 174 -26.19 -5.16 -2.08
N GLY A 175 -25.35 -5.96 -2.77
CA GLY A 175 -24.46 -6.93 -2.13
C GLY A 175 -23.35 -6.29 -1.27
N GLY A 176 -23.02 -5.03 -1.55
CA GLY A 176 -21.98 -4.26 -0.88
C GLY A 176 -20.84 -3.87 -1.82
N LEU A 177 -19.65 -3.67 -1.24
CA LEU A 177 -18.47 -3.25 -1.96
C LEU A 177 -17.18 -3.83 -1.36
N ILE A 178 -16.12 -3.81 -2.16
CA ILE A 178 -14.76 -4.17 -1.80
C ILE A 178 -13.92 -2.90 -1.91
N ASN A 179 -13.27 -2.50 -0.83
CA ASN A 179 -12.38 -1.36 -0.77
C ASN A 179 -10.93 -1.85 -0.63
N ALA A 180 -10.18 -1.76 -1.73
CA ALA A 180 -8.74 -1.94 -1.75
C ALA A 180 -8.07 -0.69 -1.21
N VAL A 181 -7.14 -0.85 -0.27
CA VAL A 181 -6.46 0.25 0.39
C VAL A 181 -4.99 0.21 0.02
N THR A 182 -4.45 1.27 -0.56
CA THR A 182 -3.05 1.30 -1.00
C THR A 182 -2.09 1.39 0.18
N LYS A 183 -0.86 0.89 -0.03
CA LYS A 183 0.24 0.99 0.93
C LYS A 183 0.56 2.45 1.25
N ARG A 184 0.60 2.77 2.55
CA ARG A 184 0.93 4.12 3.04
C ARG A 184 2.33 4.22 3.63
N PRO A 185 2.94 5.41 3.62
CA PRO A 185 4.15 5.69 4.40
C PRO A 185 3.88 5.52 5.89
N THR A 186 4.74 4.77 6.60
CA THR A 186 4.55 4.44 8.03
C THR A 186 5.44 5.24 8.96
N GLY A 187 6.36 6.07 8.44
CA GLY A 187 7.34 6.81 9.25
C GLY A 187 8.58 5.99 9.65
N GLY A 188 8.56 4.67 9.40
CA GLY A 188 9.67 3.77 9.69
C GLY A 188 10.48 3.45 8.45
N THR A 189 11.76 3.11 8.65
CA THR A 189 12.54 2.50 7.56
C THR A 189 12.07 1.07 7.32
N HIS A 190 11.64 0.77 6.10
CA HIS A 190 11.25 -0.56 5.66
C HIS A 190 11.93 -0.85 4.32
N ARG A 191 12.47 -2.05 4.15
CA ARG A 191 13.11 -2.48 2.90
C ARG A 191 12.83 -3.95 2.69
N GLU A 192 12.07 -4.25 1.65
CA GLU A 192 11.78 -5.60 1.20
C GLU A 192 12.21 -5.74 -0.26
N LEU A 193 12.86 -6.85 -0.55
CA LEU A 193 13.15 -7.31 -1.90
C LEU A 193 12.83 -8.79 -1.93
N ALA A 194 11.95 -9.20 -2.84
CA ALA A 194 11.54 -10.58 -2.98
C ALA A 194 11.63 -11.02 -4.44
N PHE A 195 12.08 -12.25 -4.62
CA PHE A 195 12.15 -12.90 -5.92
C PHE A 195 11.40 -14.22 -5.85
N THR A 196 10.51 -14.45 -6.81
CA THR A 196 9.67 -15.66 -6.88
C THR A 196 9.90 -16.35 -8.22
N LEU A 197 10.14 -17.65 -8.16
CA LEU A 197 10.08 -18.56 -9.30
C LEU A 197 8.99 -19.60 -9.04
N GLY A 198 8.30 -20.08 -10.07
CA GLY A 198 7.25 -21.08 -9.91
C GLY A 198 6.91 -21.82 -11.20
N SER A 199 5.88 -22.67 -11.11
CA SER A 199 5.28 -23.36 -12.25
C SER A 199 4.80 -22.39 -13.33
N GLU A 200 4.56 -22.91 -14.54
CA GLU A 200 4.19 -22.12 -15.72
C GLU A 200 5.21 -21.01 -16.02
N ASN A 201 6.50 -21.33 -15.90
CA ASN A 201 7.61 -20.39 -16.13
C ASN A 201 7.49 -19.06 -15.36
N ARG A 202 6.80 -19.06 -14.21
CA ARG A 202 6.58 -17.86 -13.41
C ARG A 202 7.90 -17.31 -12.91
N ARG A 203 8.11 -16.02 -13.18
CA ARG A 203 9.20 -15.18 -12.66
C ARG A 203 8.65 -13.87 -12.16
N GLU A 204 9.01 -13.48 -10.94
CA GLU A 204 8.50 -12.26 -10.34
C GLU A 204 9.55 -11.62 -9.43
N LEU A 205 9.69 -10.30 -9.55
CA LEU A 205 10.50 -9.46 -8.69
C LEU A 205 9.57 -8.45 -8.01
N ARG A 206 9.69 -8.33 -6.70
CA ARG A 206 8.92 -7.39 -5.87
C ARG A 206 9.86 -6.59 -4.99
N PHE A 207 9.56 -5.32 -4.80
CA PHE A 207 10.27 -4.48 -3.84
C PHE A 207 9.31 -3.55 -3.11
N ASP A 208 9.62 -3.25 -1.85
CA ASP A 208 8.88 -2.29 -1.04
C ASP A 208 9.87 -1.53 -0.16
N LEU A 209 9.98 -0.23 -0.42
CA LEU A 209 10.94 0.64 0.25
C LEU A 209 10.16 1.75 0.95
N GLY A 210 10.28 1.85 2.26
CA GLY A 210 9.71 2.91 3.08
C GLY A 210 10.79 3.62 3.88
N GLY A 211 10.56 4.90 4.15
CA GLY A 211 11.44 5.67 5.01
C GLY A 211 10.92 7.07 5.29
N SER A 212 11.69 7.79 6.10
CA SER A 212 11.41 9.16 6.50
C SER A 212 12.63 10.03 6.33
N SER A 213 12.41 11.31 6.09
CA SER A 213 13.46 12.32 6.15
C SER A 213 14.00 12.43 7.57
N ARG A 214 15.25 12.91 7.70
CA ARG A 214 15.95 12.98 9.00
C ARG A 214 15.23 13.89 10.01
N ASP A 215 14.56 14.91 9.52
CA ASP A 215 13.75 15.88 10.27
C ASP A 215 12.29 15.45 10.43
N GLY A 216 11.87 14.33 9.84
CA GLY A 216 10.49 13.82 9.90
C GLY A 216 9.47 14.62 9.08
N SER A 217 9.89 15.59 8.27
CA SER A 217 9.01 16.40 7.43
C SER A 217 8.40 15.60 6.27
N PHE A 218 9.06 14.54 5.81
CA PHE A 218 8.57 13.67 4.74
C PHE A 218 8.65 12.20 5.12
N ASP A 219 7.59 11.47 4.80
CA ASP A 219 7.58 10.01 4.79
C ASP A 219 7.30 9.53 3.37
N PHE A 220 8.05 8.56 2.88
CA PHE A 220 7.83 8.01 1.56
C PHE A 220 7.67 6.49 1.62
N ARG A 221 6.96 5.95 0.64
CA ARG A 221 6.94 4.52 0.36
C ARG A 221 6.88 4.30 -1.15
N LEU A 222 7.71 3.39 -1.64
CA LEU A 222 7.80 2.99 -3.03
C LEU A 222 7.71 1.47 -3.10
N ALA A 223 6.56 0.97 -3.52
CA ALA A 223 6.33 -0.44 -3.78
C ALA A 223 6.24 -0.68 -5.29
N GLY A 224 6.69 -1.85 -5.75
CA GLY A 224 6.54 -2.22 -7.13
C GLY A 224 6.84 -3.69 -7.39
N LEU A 225 6.40 -4.16 -8.54
CA LEU A 225 6.64 -5.52 -9.00
C LEU A 225 6.75 -5.60 -10.52
N ALA A 226 7.47 -6.61 -10.97
CA ALA A 226 7.45 -7.11 -12.33
C ALA A 226 7.19 -8.61 -12.28
N ARG A 227 6.16 -9.08 -12.98
CA ARG A 227 5.78 -10.50 -13.08
C ARG A 227 5.64 -10.89 -14.55
N ALA A 228 6.15 -12.06 -14.89
CA ALA A 228 5.81 -12.76 -16.13
C ALA A 228 5.56 -14.24 -15.80
N ALA A 229 4.54 -14.82 -16.40
CA ALA A 229 4.23 -16.23 -16.29
C ALA A 229 3.50 -16.69 -17.56
N ASP A 230 3.65 -17.96 -17.90
CA ASP A 230 2.74 -18.62 -18.82
C ASP A 230 1.45 -18.97 -18.07
N ASN A 231 0.36 -19.15 -18.81
CA ASN A 231 -0.89 -19.64 -18.26
C ASN A 231 -0.98 -21.15 -18.48
N ARG A 232 -1.76 -21.83 -17.64
CA ARG A 232 -2.07 -23.25 -17.81
C ARG A 232 -2.82 -23.51 -19.12
N ILE A 233 -3.60 -22.53 -19.59
CA ILE A 233 -4.19 -22.53 -20.92
C ILE A 233 -3.10 -22.27 -21.96
N GLY A 234 -3.00 -23.15 -22.96
CA GLY A 234 -1.99 -23.06 -24.01
C GLY A 234 -2.04 -21.73 -24.76
N HIS A 235 -0.88 -21.27 -25.24
CA HIS A 235 -0.72 -20.04 -26.01
C HIS A 235 -1.09 -18.73 -25.28
N VAL A 236 -1.30 -18.78 -23.96
CA VAL A 236 -1.64 -17.62 -23.16
C VAL A 236 -0.52 -17.33 -22.16
N SER A 237 -0.19 -16.06 -22.00
CA SER A 237 0.76 -15.57 -20.99
C SER A 237 0.19 -14.39 -20.22
N GLU A 238 0.83 -14.11 -19.09
CA GLU A 238 0.52 -13.01 -18.18
C GLU A 238 1.78 -12.22 -17.89
N GLU A 239 1.75 -10.93 -18.19
CA GLU A 239 2.83 -10.00 -17.87
C GLU A 239 2.28 -8.77 -17.16
N ARG A 240 2.95 -8.36 -16.07
CA ARG A 240 2.61 -7.17 -15.30
C ARG A 240 3.86 -6.43 -14.86
N PHE A 241 3.86 -5.13 -15.08
CA PHE A 241 4.74 -4.18 -14.41
C PHE A 241 3.88 -3.20 -13.62
N ALA A 242 4.12 -3.07 -12.32
CA ALA A 242 3.39 -2.13 -11.49
C ALA A 242 4.31 -1.39 -10.51
N ILE A 243 4.07 -0.11 -10.31
CA ILE A 243 4.76 0.72 -9.31
C ILE A 243 3.76 1.65 -8.63
N ALA A 244 3.92 1.80 -7.32
CA ALA A 244 3.03 2.57 -6.46
C ALA A 244 3.86 3.49 -5.54
N PRO A 245 4.24 4.69 -6.01
CA PRO A 245 4.86 5.70 -5.16
C PRO A 245 3.84 6.36 -4.23
N SER A 246 4.24 6.63 -2.99
CA SER A 246 3.49 7.46 -2.05
C SER A 246 4.43 8.34 -1.24
N LEU A 247 3.97 9.56 -0.96
CA LEU A 247 4.72 10.58 -0.23
C LEU A 247 3.76 11.31 0.70
N ARG A 248 4.04 11.29 2.00
CA ARG A 248 3.37 12.12 3.00
C ARG A 248 4.29 13.26 3.39
N TRP A 249 3.80 14.48 3.24
CA TRP A 249 4.42 15.70 3.72
C TRP A 249 3.75 16.12 5.03
N ASN A 250 4.52 16.09 6.12
CA ASN A 250 4.10 16.55 7.44
C ASN A 250 4.37 18.06 7.50
N ILE A 251 3.32 18.87 7.25
CA ILE A 251 3.43 20.33 7.11
C ILE A 251 3.57 20.99 8.48
N ALA A 252 2.75 20.55 9.44
CA ALA A 252 2.73 21.02 10.81
C ALA A 252 2.22 19.91 11.73
N GLU A 253 2.29 20.12 13.04
CA GLU A 253 1.67 19.21 14.01
C GLU A 253 0.18 19.05 13.70
N GLY A 254 -0.25 17.80 13.47
CA GLY A 254 -1.61 17.48 13.07
C GLY A 254 -2.01 17.84 11.64
N THR A 255 -1.14 18.42 10.81
CA THR A 255 -1.45 18.75 9.40
C THR A 255 -0.50 18.04 8.44
N SER A 256 -1.04 17.18 7.59
CA SER A 256 -0.26 16.46 6.58
C SER A 256 -0.96 16.39 5.23
N LEU A 257 -0.15 16.30 4.17
CA LEU A 257 -0.59 16.14 2.80
C LEU A 257 0.04 14.87 2.23
N THR A 258 -0.77 13.92 1.80
CA THR A 258 -0.30 12.66 1.23
C THR A 258 -0.64 12.58 -0.26
N PHE A 259 0.37 12.27 -1.05
CA PHE A 259 0.30 12.00 -2.47
C PHE A 259 0.42 10.49 -2.69
N PHE A 260 -0.47 9.95 -3.50
CA PHE A 260 -0.45 8.56 -3.95
C PHE A 260 -0.37 8.56 -5.47
N GLY A 261 0.49 7.70 -6.01
CA GLY A 261 0.54 7.37 -7.42
C GLY A 261 0.45 5.87 -7.61
N SER A 262 -0.22 5.44 -8.66
CA SER A 262 -0.14 4.07 -9.18
C SER A 262 0.16 4.14 -10.67
N TYR A 263 0.98 3.21 -11.14
CA TYR A 263 1.16 2.95 -12.55
C TYR A 263 1.24 1.44 -12.74
N GLN A 264 0.40 0.92 -13.62
CA GLN A 264 0.38 -0.48 -14.00
C GLN A 264 0.34 -0.60 -15.52
N HIS A 265 1.16 -1.51 -16.03
CA HIS A 265 1.23 -1.88 -17.42
C HIS A 265 1.14 -3.41 -17.53
N ASP A 266 0.12 -3.87 -18.24
CA ASP A 266 -0.13 -5.30 -18.49
C ASP A 266 -0.01 -5.57 -19.99
N PRO A 267 1.19 -5.93 -20.50
CA PRO A 267 1.39 -6.26 -21.91
C PRO A 267 0.57 -7.47 -22.38
N GLU A 268 0.47 -8.48 -21.52
CA GLU A 268 -0.25 -9.73 -21.75
C GLU A 268 -1.22 -9.96 -20.59
N GLY A 269 -2.52 -10.00 -20.90
CA GLY A 269 -3.59 -9.97 -19.90
C GLY A 269 -4.13 -11.33 -19.47
N GLY A 270 -3.43 -12.42 -19.75
CA GLY A 270 -3.89 -13.78 -19.42
C GLY A 270 -5.14 -14.21 -20.18
N TYR A 271 -5.79 -15.27 -19.70
CA TYR A 271 -6.95 -15.86 -20.37
C TYR A 271 -8.25 -15.20 -19.92
N TYR A 272 -9.16 -14.97 -20.86
CA TYR A 272 -10.56 -14.64 -20.56
C TYR A 272 -11.46 -15.24 -21.62
N GLY A 273 -12.00 -16.40 -21.31
CA GLY A 273 -12.89 -17.15 -22.17
C GLY A 273 -13.71 -18.14 -21.36
N SER A 274 -14.76 -18.67 -21.98
CA SER A 274 -15.63 -19.66 -21.39
C SER A 274 -15.81 -20.84 -22.33
N LEU A 275 -15.82 -22.04 -21.78
CA LEU A 275 -16.11 -23.27 -22.51
C LEU A 275 -17.55 -23.73 -22.20
N PRO A 276 -18.20 -24.46 -23.12
CA PRO A 276 -19.50 -25.04 -22.85
C PRO A 276 -19.45 -26.05 -21.69
N PRO A 277 -20.56 -26.26 -20.97
CA PRO A 277 -20.63 -27.26 -19.90
C PRO A 277 -20.47 -28.70 -20.44
N GLU A 278 -20.92 -28.93 -21.67
CA GLU A 278 -20.65 -30.18 -22.39
C GLU A 278 -19.16 -30.24 -22.78
N GLY A 279 -18.52 -31.37 -22.47
CA GLY A 279 -17.06 -31.53 -22.52
C GLY A 279 -16.34 -31.14 -21.23
N LEU A 280 -17.00 -30.47 -20.27
CA LEU A 280 -16.43 -30.16 -18.95
C LEU A 280 -17.11 -30.93 -17.81
N LEU A 281 -18.44 -30.79 -17.71
CA LEU A 281 -19.26 -31.42 -16.66
C LEU A 281 -19.81 -32.77 -17.11
N THR A 282 -20.09 -32.89 -18.41
CA THR A 282 -20.50 -34.13 -19.08
C THR A 282 -19.56 -34.41 -20.23
N SER A 283 -19.41 -35.67 -20.62
CA SER A 283 -18.59 -36.01 -21.79
C SER A 283 -19.20 -35.45 -23.07
N LEU A 284 -18.35 -35.20 -24.07
CA LEU A 284 -18.75 -34.99 -25.45
C LEU A 284 -19.43 -36.25 -26.02
N ALA A 285 -20.05 -36.13 -27.20
CA ALA A 285 -20.71 -37.24 -27.90
C ALA A 285 -19.81 -38.46 -28.15
N ASP A 286 -18.48 -38.26 -28.20
CA ASP A 286 -17.48 -39.32 -28.37
C ASP A 286 -16.89 -39.84 -27.04
N GLY A 287 -17.45 -39.42 -25.90
CA GLY A 287 -17.04 -39.84 -24.56
C GLY A 287 -15.85 -39.08 -23.98
N ARG A 288 -15.24 -38.14 -24.72
CA ARG A 288 -14.07 -37.38 -24.25
C ARG A 288 -14.47 -36.14 -23.45
N TYR A 289 -13.52 -35.62 -22.67
CA TYR A 289 -13.62 -34.32 -22.01
C TYR A 289 -12.62 -33.35 -22.64
N ILE A 290 -12.93 -32.06 -22.59
CA ILE A 290 -12.05 -30.99 -23.05
C ILE A 290 -10.84 -30.92 -22.10
N PRO A 291 -9.61 -30.93 -22.62
CA PRO A 291 -8.40 -30.79 -21.80
C PRO A 291 -8.37 -29.48 -21.00
N CYS A 292 -7.73 -29.51 -19.82
CA CYS A 292 -7.64 -28.32 -18.96
C CYS A 292 -6.74 -27.20 -19.49
N ASP A 293 -5.91 -27.48 -20.49
CA ASP A 293 -5.01 -26.55 -21.18
C ASP A 293 -5.60 -26.06 -22.52
N PHE A 294 -6.83 -26.46 -22.85
CA PHE A 294 -7.47 -26.15 -24.13
C PHE A 294 -7.65 -24.65 -24.32
N PHE A 295 -7.08 -24.12 -25.41
CA PHE A 295 -7.25 -22.75 -25.83
C PHE A 295 -8.34 -22.64 -26.89
N ALA A 296 -9.41 -21.91 -26.57
CA ALA A 296 -10.56 -21.71 -27.47
C ALA A 296 -10.38 -20.53 -28.45
N GLY A 297 -9.27 -19.80 -28.37
CA GLY A 297 -8.96 -18.65 -29.23
C GLY A 297 -8.10 -19.03 -30.43
N GLU A 298 -7.71 -18.01 -31.20
CA GLU A 298 -6.77 -18.12 -32.32
C GLU A 298 -5.47 -17.39 -31.92
N PRO A 299 -4.34 -18.09 -31.71
CA PRO A 299 -3.13 -17.49 -31.11
C PRO A 299 -2.59 -16.26 -31.84
N ASP A 300 -2.76 -16.19 -33.16
CA ASP A 300 -2.29 -15.07 -33.95
C ASP A 300 -3.21 -13.83 -33.88
N TYR A 301 -4.46 -14.02 -33.46
CA TYR A 301 -5.49 -12.97 -33.44
C TYR A 301 -5.93 -12.57 -32.02
N ASP A 302 -5.85 -13.47 -31.03
CA ASP A 302 -6.21 -13.18 -29.65
C ASP A 302 -5.17 -12.25 -29.03
N ARG A 303 -5.58 -11.00 -28.83
CA ARG A 303 -4.75 -9.96 -28.22
C ARG A 303 -5.56 -9.24 -27.17
N PHE A 304 -4.99 -9.14 -25.98
CA PHE A 304 -5.38 -8.14 -25.00
C PHE A 304 -4.32 -7.06 -25.01
N GLY A 305 -4.64 -5.90 -25.60
CA GLY A 305 -3.65 -4.83 -25.78
C GLY A 305 -3.09 -4.32 -24.44
N PRO A 306 -1.93 -3.63 -24.46
CA PRO A 306 -1.30 -3.15 -23.25
C PRO A 306 -2.26 -2.24 -22.48
N VAL A 307 -2.64 -2.67 -21.28
CA VAL A 307 -3.51 -1.87 -20.40
C VAL A 307 -2.61 -1.01 -19.54
N PHE A 308 -2.82 0.31 -19.64
CA PHE A 308 -2.18 1.28 -18.77
C PHE A 308 -3.21 1.81 -17.78
N THR A 309 -2.95 1.58 -16.49
CA THR A 309 -3.71 2.20 -15.41
C THR A 309 -2.79 3.16 -14.68
N SER A 310 -3.21 4.42 -14.57
CA SER A 310 -2.53 5.41 -13.74
C SER A 310 -3.53 6.17 -12.90
N ASP A 311 -3.29 6.21 -11.60
CA ASP A 311 -4.12 6.94 -10.67
C ASP A 311 -3.24 7.80 -9.78
N THR A 312 -3.65 9.04 -9.59
CA THR A 312 -3.03 9.95 -8.61
C THR A 312 -4.10 10.41 -7.65
N THR A 313 -3.85 10.28 -6.35
CA THR A 313 -4.76 10.74 -5.29
C THR A 313 -4.04 11.68 -4.34
N LEU A 314 -4.70 12.77 -3.98
CA LEU A 314 -4.25 13.70 -2.95
C LEU A 314 -5.14 13.55 -1.71
N ARG A 315 -4.53 13.49 -0.54
CA ARG A 315 -5.22 13.46 0.75
C ARG A 315 -4.64 14.51 1.67
N HIS A 316 -5.50 15.38 2.19
CA HIS A 316 -5.15 16.34 3.23
C HIS A 316 -5.78 15.89 4.55
N ASP A 317 -4.96 15.77 5.59
CA ASP A 317 -5.38 15.46 6.96
C ASP A 317 -5.00 16.65 7.84
N ALA A 318 -5.97 17.29 8.47
CA ALA A 318 -5.74 18.41 9.39
C ALA A 318 -6.45 18.14 10.72
N ALA A 319 -5.73 18.30 11.83
CA ALA A 319 -6.27 18.29 13.17
C ALA A 319 -7.02 19.61 13.41
N GLU A 320 -8.29 19.53 13.79
CA GLU A 320 -9.05 20.70 14.20
C GLU A 320 -8.82 20.95 15.70
N HIS A 321 -8.63 22.22 16.07
CA HIS A 321 -8.41 22.65 17.47
C HIS A 321 -9.70 22.68 18.32
N THR A 322 -10.78 22.02 17.88
CA THR A 322 -12.11 22.18 18.50
C THR A 322 -12.94 20.90 18.45
N GLY A 323 -12.75 20.01 19.44
CA GLY A 323 -13.78 19.15 20.08
C GLY A 323 -14.85 18.41 19.25
N SER A 324 -14.74 18.32 17.93
CA SER A 324 -15.77 17.80 17.02
C SER A 324 -15.15 16.71 16.14
N PRO A 325 -15.92 15.67 15.75
CA PRO A 325 -15.39 14.62 14.88
C PRO A 325 -14.95 15.21 13.54
N PRO A 326 -13.86 14.70 12.95
CA PRO A 326 -13.22 15.33 11.80
C PRO A 326 -14.19 15.47 10.62
N PRO A 327 -14.20 16.60 9.90
CA PRO A 327 -14.87 16.65 8.61
C PRO A 327 -14.24 15.59 7.71
N SER A 328 -15.10 14.84 7.02
CA SER A 328 -14.71 13.77 6.10
C SER A 328 -13.52 14.22 5.24
N PRO A 329 -12.48 13.38 5.04
CA PRO A 329 -11.34 13.75 4.23
C PRO A 329 -11.83 14.20 2.85
N TRP A 330 -11.55 15.46 2.51
CA TRP A 330 -11.79 15.96 1.16
C TRP A 330 -10.80 15.23 0.25
N ARG A 331 -11.28 14.17 -0.42
CA ARG A 331 -10.52 13.42 -1.42
C ARG A 331 -10.67 14.17 -2.75
N GLY A 332 -9.68 15.00 -3.06
CA GLY A 332 -9.64 15.85 -4.25
C GLY A 332 -8.95 15.20 -5.44
N SER A 333 -9.63 15.29 -6.59
CA SER A 333 -9.20 15.04 -7.98
C SER A 333 -8.30 13.83 -8.27
N SER A 334 -8.90 12.75 -8.77
CA SER A 334 -8.20 11.73 -9.57
C SER A 334 -8.10 12.19 -11.03
N ALA A 335 -6.88 12.31 -11.56
CA ALA A 335 -6.67 12.40 -13.01
C ALA A 335 -6.42 10.99 -13.55
N ASN A 336 -7.49 10.25 -13.87
CA ASN A 336 -7.37 8.96 -14.54
C ASN A 336 -7.09 9.21 -16.03
N ARG A 337 -5.82 9.24 -16.42
CA ARG A 337 -5.44 9.39 -17.84
C ARG A 337 -5.27 8.00 -18.44
N ARG A 338 -6.26 7.61 -19.26
CA ARG A 338 -6.27 6.36 -20.00
C ARG A 338 -5.68 6.63 -21.38
N SER A 339 -4.55 6.03 -21.68
CA SER A 339 -3.97 6.06 -23.03
C SER A 339 -3.78 4.64 -23.52
N PHE A 340 -4.54 4.26 -24.54
CA PHE A 340 -4.24 3.08 -25.33
C PHE A 340 -3.13 3.45 -26.32
N GLY A 341 -2.11 2.60 -26.45
CA GLY A 341 -1.18 2.70 -27.56
C GLY A 341 -1.92 2.57 -28.89
N PRO A 342 -1.47 3.21 -29.98
CA PRO A 342 -2.13 3.09 -31.27
C PRO A 342 -2.16 1.61 -31.68
N ALA A 343 -3.34 1.12 -32.03
CA ALA A 343 -3.47 -0.10 -32.81
C ALA A 343 -2.60 0.10 -34.06
N ARG A 344 -1.56 -0.72 -34.23
CA ARG A 344 -0.78 -0.70 -35.47
C ARG A 344 -1.74 -1.13 -36.57
N GLY A 345 -2.22 -0.15 -37.34
CA GLY A 345 -3.08 -0.39 -38.48
C GLY A 345 -2.40 -1.38 -39.41
N CYS A 346 -3.09 -2.48 -39.69
CA CYS A 346 -2.72 -3.38 -40.78
C CYS A 346 -2.72 -2.58 -42.07
N GLY A 347 -1.53 -2.22 -42.56
CA GLY A 347 -1.33 -1.89 -43.96
C GLY A 347 -1.60 -3.16 -44.76
N GLY A 348 -2.79 -3.25 -45.37
CA GLY A 348 -3.08 -4.24 -46.38
C GLY A 348 -2.07 -4.09 -47.52
N ARG A 349 -1.30 -5.14 -47.78
CA ARG A 349 -0.74 -5.39 -49.11
C ARG A 349 -1.66 -6.39 -49.78
N GLY A 350 -2.29 -5.94 -50.85
CA GLY A 350 -2.82 -6.84 -51.88
C GLY A 350 -1.71 -7.42 -52.75
#